data_AF-A0A8D0L8Y0-F1
#
_entry.id   AF-A0A8D0L8Y0-F1
#
_cell.length_a   1.000
_cell.length_b   1.000
_cell.length_c   1.000
_cell.angle_alpha   90.00
_cell.angle_beta   90.00
_cell.angle_gamma   90.00
#
_symmetry.space_group_name_H-M   'P 1'
#
loop_
_entity.id
_entity.type
_entity.pdbx_description
1 polymer ?
#
loop_
_entity_poly.entity_id
_entity_poly.type
_entity_poly.pdbx_seq_one_letter_code
_entity_poly.pdbx_strand_id
1 'polypeptide(L)'
;MLFLMAADHQVEFAQNFLPKEAENLPIWWHISLKALTPELRKQVTEQLCMVGLAQCRQWLSGRHILGDLASMNAALSVLLVTCSSAGDTLEKEQQVAILGVAGQLWAVLQVEEVASQPYLQQTLCLLLLLLEIFIQMLEPQLLIQIFTLQTSLLQMNPPDHVNLASLEFLSSMGKPFIPLVIQGQILPKLAGLFVSLLASSTWLIHQHALEAFTQFAEETSHEDLVPQCLHSEETKNKVVCFLAKTRQVEETAKQEQALLKASLLKMEADGERNSALEPLAKRACRSPCERQYKAATETVAGALEAMRLLLQKGQPPAWLAGKLEDLQTALTVLKNSAKQS
;
A
#
# COMPACT_ATOMS: atom_id res chain seq x y z
N MET A 1 1.91 16.06 -10.43
CA MET A 1 2.09 17.34 -11.15
C MET A 1 1.06 18.39 -10.74
N LEU A 2 -0.22 18.02 -10.55
CA LEU A 2 -1.28 18.94 -10.09
C LEU A 2 -1.03 19.66 -8.75
N PHE A 3 -0.30 19.02 -7.81
CA PHE A 3 0.12 19.66 -6.56
C PHE A 3 1.10 20.85 -6.76
N LEU A 4 1.69 20.96 -7.94
CA LEU A 4 2.60 22.07 -8.30
C LEU A 4 1.88 23.18 -9.09
N MET A 5 0.61 22.99 -9.42
CA MET A 5 -0.17 23.96 -10.18
C MET A 5 -0.81 24.97 -9.24
N ALA A 6 -0.78 26.25 -9.61
CA ALA A 6 -1.55 27.28 -8.94
C ALA A 6 -3.05 27.08 -9.18
N ALA A 7 -3.88 27.61 -8.28
CA ALA A 7 -5.33 27.32 -8.22
C ALA A 7 -6.07 27.70 -9.52
N ASP A 8 -5.67 28.77 -10.17
CA ASP A 8 -6.15 29.21 -11.49
C ASP A 8 -5.93 28.15 -12.57
N HIS A 9 -4.72 27.59 -12.63
CA HIS A 9 -4.39 26.53 -13.59
C HIS A 9 -5.10 25.21 -13.27
N GLN A 10 -5.43 24.94 -12.00
CA GLN A 10 -6.24 23.76 -11.64
C GLN A 10 -7.67 23.89 -12.19
N VAL A 11 -8.25 25.08 -12.14
CA VAL A 11 -9.57 25.36 -12.71
C VAL A 11 -9.53 25.25 -14.23
N GLU A 12 -8.50 25.83 -14.87
CA GLU A 12 -8.31 25.71 -16.33
C GLU A 12 -8.18 24.25 -16.76
N PHE A 13 -7.42 23.45 -16.01
CA PHE A 13 -7.31 22.01 -16.25
C PHE A 13 -8.68 21.32 -16.22
N ALA A 14 -9.49 21.60 -15.20
CA ALA A 14 -10.83 21.01 -15.07
C ALA A 14 -11.81 21.47 -16.16
N GLN A 15 -11.59 22.65 -16.74
CA GLN A 15 -12.38 23.17 -17.87
C GLN A 15 -11.97 22.54 -19.20
N ASN A 16 -10.67 22.28 -19.39
CA ASN A 16 -10.15 21.61 -20.59
C ASN A 16 -10.43 20.11 -20.61
N PHE A 17 -10.45 19.47 -19.44
CA PHE A 17 -10.72 18.04 -19.28
C PHE A 17 -11.96 17.84 -18.41
N LEU A 18 -13.14 18.09 -18.99
CA LEU A 18 -14.39 18.12 -18.25
C LEU A 18 -14.66 16.77 -17.53
N PRO A 19 -14.79 16.76 -16.18
CA PRO A 19 -15.03 15.53 -15.41
C PRO A 19 -16.36 14.84 -15.75
N LYS A 20 -17.31 15.61 -16.28
CA LYS A 20 -18.62 15.12 -16.73
C LYS A 20 -18.57 14.31 -18.04
N GLU A 21 -17.45 14.35 -18.76
CA GLU A 21 -17.30 13.66 -20.04
C GLU A 21 -16.64 12.29 -19.84
N ALA A 22 -17.32 11.25 -20.35
CA ALA A 22 -16.88 9.86 -20.28
C ALA A 22 -15.46 9.63 -20.82
N GLU A 23 -15.10 10.35 -21.87
CA GLU A 23 -13.80 10.22 -22.56
C GLU A 23 -12.64 10.73 -21.72
N ASN A 24 -12.91 11.62 -20.75
CA ASN A 24 -11.90 12.21 -19.88
C ASN A 24 -11.69 11.41 -18.58
N LEU A 25 -12.52 10.40 -18.27
CA LEU A 25 -12.36 9.57 -17.07
C LEU A 25 -10.97 8.95 -16.91
N PRO A 26 -10.30 8.46 -17.98
CA PRO A 26 -8.93 7.97 -17.90
C PRO A 26 -7.93 9.00 -17.35
N ILE A 27 -8.17 10.29 -17.55
CA ILE A 27 -7.30 11.36 -17.05
C ILE A 27 -7.50 11.53 -15.54
N TRP A 28 -8.76 11.50 -15.11
CA TRP A 28 -9.14 11.78 -13.72
C TRP A 28 -8.74 10.68 -12.74
N TRP A 29 -8.65 9.41 -13.15
CA TRP A 29 -8.15 8.36 -12.24
C TRP A 29 -6.64 8.44 -12.00
N HIS A 30 -5.87 9.05 -12.90
CA HIS A 30 -4.42 9.26 -12.74
C HIS A 30 -4.09 10.46 -11.84
N ILE A 31 -5.09 11.20 -11.41
CA ILE A 31 -4.93 12.45 -10.68
C ILE A 31 -5.27 12.25 -9.21
N SER A 32 -4.40 12.76 -8.33
CA SER A 32 -4.75 12.89 -6.91
C SER A 32 -5.71 14.06 -6.72
N LEU A 33 -6.99 13.77 -6.54
CA LEU A 33 -8.02 14.78 -6.24
C LEU A 33 -7.75 15.53 -4.92
N LYS A 34 -6.94 14.94 -4.01
CA LYS A 34 -6.48 15.59 -2.78
C LYS A 34 -5.59 16.82 -3.05
N ALA A 35 -5.03 16.94 -4.26
CA ALA A 35 -4.21 18.08 -4.65
C ALA A 35 -5.01 19.29 -5.15
N LEU A 36 -6.32 19.13 -5.39
CA LEU A 36 -7.21 20.21 -5.83
C LEU A 36 -7.61 21.12 -4.66
N THR A 37 -7.95 22.37 -4.95
CA THR A 37 -8.60 23.26 -3.97
C THR A 37 -9.91 22.64 -3.46
N PRO A 38 -10.32 22.89 -2.20
CA PRO A 38 -11.50 22.25 -1.61
C PRO A 38 -12.78 22.40 -2.42
N GLU A 39 -13.02 23.59 -2.98
CA GLU A 39 -14.19 23.92 -3.80
C GLU A 39 -14.18 23.15 -5.11
N LEU A 40 -13.05 23.17 -5.83
CA LEU A 40 -12.89 22.46 -7.09
C LEU A 40 -12.94 20.95 -6.88
N ARG A 41 -12.30 20.45 -5.83
CA ARG A 41 -12.34 19.04 -5.44
C ARG A 41 -13.77 18.56 -5.23
N LYS A 42 -14.60 19.32 -4.50
CA LYS A 42 -16.00 18.97 -4.27
C LYS A 42 -16.76 18.86 -5.61
N GLN A 43 -16.65 19.88 -6.46
CA GLN A 43 -17.32 19.90 -7.76
C GLN A 43 -16.88 18.74 -8.66
N VAL A 44 -15.57 18.49 -8.76
CA VAL A 44 -15.01 17.41 -9.58
C VAL A 44 -15.46 16.05 -9.04
N THR A 45 -15.43 15.84 -7.73
CA THR A 45 -15.84 14.60 -7.06
C THR A 45 -17.31 14.28 -7.35
N GLU A 46 -18.21 15.27 -7.24
CA GLU A 46 -19.63 15.09 -7.53
C GLU A 46 -19.86 14.71 -9.01
N GLN A 47 -19.19 15.39 -9.94
CA GLN A 47 -19.32 15.10 -11.37
C GLN A 47 -18.78 13.71 -11.73
N LEU A 48 -17.61 13.34 -11.22
CA LEU A 48 -17.00 12.03 -11.43
C LEU A 48 -17.85 10.90 -10.84
N CYS A 49 -18.42 11.12 -9.65
CA CYS A 49 -19.36 10.19 -9.02
C CYS A 49 -20.58 9.95 -9.92
N MET A 50 -21.21 11.02 -10.40
CA MET A 50 -22.38 10.92 -11.28
C MET A 50 -22.08 10.16 -12.58
N VAL A 51 -20.99 10.51 -13.27
CA VAL A 51 -20.63 9.85 -14.53
C VAL A 51 -20.23 8.39 -14.31
N GLY A 52 -19.43 8.11 -13.28
CA GLY A 52 -19.01 6.75 -12.94
C GLY A 52 -20.21 5.85 -12.64
N LEU A 53 -21.16 6.34 -11.84
CA LEU A 53 -22.42 5.63 -11.57
C LEU A 53 -23.26 5.43 -12.84
N ALA A 54 -23.38 6.45 -13.69
CA ALA A 54 -24.15 6.36 -14.92
C ALA A 54 -23.58 5.29 -15.87
N GLN A 55 -22.26 5.25 -16.05
CA GLN A 55 -21.59 4.23 -16.89
C GLN A 55 -21.76 2.82 -16.33
N CYS A 56 -21.59 2.65 -15.02
CA CYS A 56 -21.79 1.34 -14.39
C CYS A 56 -23.24 0.86 -14.56
N ARG A 57 -24.23 1.73 -14.38
CA ARG A 57 -25.66 1.41 -14.60
C ARG A 57 -25.98 1.11 -16.06
N GLN A 58 -25.34 1.83 -16.99
CA GLN A 58 -25.48 1.56 -18.42
C GLN A 58 -24.95 0.17 -18.77
N TRP A 59 -23.78 -0.19 -18.25
CA TRP A 59 -23.22 -1.53 -18.47
C TRP A 59 -24.11 -2.62 -17.85
N LEU A 60 -24.56 -2.43 -16.60
CA LEU A 60 -25.47 -3.34 -15.89
C LEU A 60 -26.80 -3.58 -16.61
N SER A 61 -27.36 -2.55 -17.26
CA SER A 61 -28.60 -2.66 -18.05
C SER A 61 -28.40 -3.22 -19.46
N GLY A 62 -27.15 -3.37 -19.90
CA GLY A 62 -26.77 -3.94 -21.20
C GLY A 62 -26.67 -5.47 -21.21
N ARG A 63 -25.97 -6.00 -22.21
CA ARG A 63 -25.72 -7.45 -22.39
C ARG A 63 -24.41 -7.95 -21.77
N HIS A 64 -23.78 -7.14 -20.90
CA HIS A 64 -22.52 -7.46 -20.20
C HIS A 64 -21.41 -7.91 -21.16
N ILE A 65 -21.21 -7.16 -22.25
CA ILE A 65 -20.26 -7.54 -23.31
C ILE A 65 -18.84 -7.22 -22.87
N LEU A 66 -17.90 -8.14 -23.13
CA LEU A 66 -16.47 -7.98 -22.85
C LEU A 66 -15.84 -6.72 -23.48
N GLY A 67 -16.35 -6.24 -24.61
CA GLY A 67 -15.86 -5.04 -25.28
C GLY A 67 -16.04 -3.75 -24.47
N ASP A 68 -17.07 -3.70 -23.63
CA ASP A 68 -17.42 -2.49 -22.85
C ASP A 68 -16.76 -2.47 -21.47
N LEU A 69 -16.07 -3.55 -21.08
CA LEU A 69 -15.45 -3.71 -19.77
C LEU A 69 -14.31 -2.72 -19.49
N ALA A 70 -13.60 -2.27 -20.53
CA ALA A 70 -12.56 -1.25 -20.38
C ALA A 70 -13.16 0.09 -19.90
N SER A 71 -14.29 0.49 -20.47
CA SER A 71 -15.03 1.69 -20.06
C SER A 71 -15.57 1.55 -18.63
N MET A 72 -16.14 0.38 -18.30
CA MET A 72 -16.60 0.08 -16.95
C MET A 72 -15.46 0.11 -15.91
N ASN A 73 -14.29 -0.46 -16.23
CA ASN A 73 -13.13 -0.43 -15.33
C ASN A 73 -12.60 1.00 -15.14
N ALA A 74 -12.67 1.85 -16.17
CA ALA A 74 -12.36 3.28 -16.03
C ALA A 74 -13.37 3.97 -15.09
N ALA A 75 -14.67 3.68 -15.23
CA ALA A 75 -15.71 4.19 -14.34
C ALA A 75 -15.48 3.77 -12.88
N LEU A 76 -15.20 2.48 -12.63
CA LEU A 76 -14.90 1.97 -11.29
C LEU A 76 -13.64 2.58 -10.70
N SER A 77 -12.59 2.76 -11.52
CA SER A 77 -11.34 3.39 -11.10
C SER A 77 -11.58 4.85 -10.67
N VAL A 78 -12.40 5.58 -11.42
CA VAL A 78 -12.79 6.95 -11.06
C VAL A 78 -13.63 6.97 -9.78
N LEU A 79 -14.59 6.06 -9.61
CA LEU A 79 -15.35 5.95 -8.37
C LEU A 79 -14.44 5.68 -7.17
N LEU A 80 -13.46 4.78 -7.31
CA LEU A 80 -12.47 4.50 -6.26
C LEU A 80 -11.65 5.74 -5.87
N VAL A 81 -11.14 6.49 -6.85
CA VAL A 81 -10.39 7.73 -6.60
C VAL A 81 -11.28 8.81 -5.96
N THR A 82 -12.54 8.89 -6.39
CA THR A 82 -13.54 9.80 -5.84
C THR A 82 -13.82 9.50 -4.37
N CYS A 83 -14.08 8.22 -4.03
CA CYS A 83 -14.35 7.80 -2.66
C CYS A 83 -13.13 7.95 -1.74
N SER A 84 -11.93 7.60 -2.21
CA SER A 84 -10.70 7.70 -1.42
C SER A 84 -10.21 9.14 -1.18
N SER A 85 -10.69 10.10 -1.98
CA SER A 85 -10.33 11.52 -1.87
C SER A 85 -11.39 12.39 -1.19
N ALA A 86 -12.66 12.00 -1.24
CA ALA A 86 -13.76 12.69 -0.58
C ALA A 86 -13.68 12.59 0.95
N GLY A 87 -13.13 11.51 1.49
CA GLY A 87 -13.23 11.24 2.93
C GLY A 87 -14.71 11.21 3.36
N ASP A 88 -15.05 11.86 4.46
CA ASP A 88 -16.43 11.90 4.99
C ASP A 88 -17.37 12.85 4.24
N THR A 89 -16.91 13.53 3.18
CA THR A 89 -17.74 14.53 2.47
C THR A 89 -18.69 13.92 1.44
N LEU A 90 -18.60 12.61 1.18
CA LEU A 90 -19.48 11.94 0.23
C LEU A 90 -20.88 11.81 0.83
N GLU A 91 -21.90 12.29 0.13
CA GLU A 91 -23.28 12.27 0.62
C GLU A 91 -23.77 10.83 0.83
N LYS A 92 -24.59 10.60 1.86
CA LYS A 92 -25.12 9.26 2.16
C LYS A 92 -25.86 8.63 0.97
N GLU A 93 -26.58 9.45 0.20
CA GLU A 93 -27.28 8.98 -1.01
C GLU A 93 -26.31 8.47 -2.07
N GLN A 94 -25.17 9.15 -2.25
CA GLN A 94 -24.11 8.72 -3.18
C GLN A 94 -23.44 7.44 -2.68
N GLN A 95 -23.16 7.33 -1.37
CA GLN A 95 -22.60 6.11 -0.76
C GLN A 95 -23.51 4.89 -1.03
N VAL A 96 -24.81 5.03 -0.77
CA VAL A 96 -25.80 3.97 -1.03
C VAL A 96 -25.90 3.64 -2.52
N ALA A 97 -25.86 4.65 -3.40
CA ALA A 97 -25.91 4.43 -4.83
C ALA A 97 -24.68 3.67 -5.35
N ILE A 98 -23.48 3.97 -4.85
CA ILE A 98 -22.23 3.29 -5.19
C ILE A 98 -22.26 1.85 -4.68
N LEU A 99 -22.63 1.63 -3.42
CA LEU A 99 -22.77 0.30 -2.85
C LEU A 99 -23.78 -0.56 -3.61
N GLY A 100 -24.92 0.02 -3.98
CA GLY A 100 -25.94 -0.69 -4.77
C GLY A 100 -25.43 -1.12 -6.14
N VAL A 101 -24.67 -0.26 -6.83
CA VAL A 101 -24.03 -0.60 -8.10
C VAL A 101 -22.93 -1.65 -7.91
N ALA A 102 -22.07 -1.50 -6.90
CA ALA A 102 -21.00 -2.44 -6.60
C ALA A 102 -21.55 -3.85 -6.28
N GLY A 103 -22.63 -3.94 -5.50
CA GLY A 103 -23.31 -5.21 -5.22
C GLY A 103 -23.93 -5.86 -6.46
N GLN A 104 -24.55 -5.07 -7.35
CA GLN A 104 -25.08 -5.58 -8.62
C GLN A 104 -23.97 -6.05 -9.56
N LEU A 105 -22.86 -5.33 -9.64
CA LEU A 105 -21.68 -5.74 -10.40
C LEU A 105 -21.05 -7.00 -9.82
N TRP A 106 -21.01 -7.14 -8.49
CA TRP A 106 -20.52 -8.35 -7.85
C TRP A 106 -21.34 -9.58 -8.24
N ALA A 107 -22.67 -9.44 -8.25
CA ALA A 107 -23.59 -10.53 -8.55
C ALA A 107 -23.46 -11.10 -9.98
N VAL A 108 -22.90 -10.35 -10.92
CA VAL A 108 -22.68 -10.82 -12.29
C VAL A 108 -21.33 -11.51 -12.49
N LEU A 109 -20.38 -11.38 -11.55
CA LEU A 109 -19.07 -12.01 -11.66
C LEU A 109 -19.17 -13.53 -11.52
N GLN A 110 -18.67 -14.25 -12.52
CA GLN A 110 -18.53 -15.71 -12.51
C GLN A 110 -17.09 -16.11 -12.21
N VAL A 111 -16.90 -17.12 -11.35
CA VAL A 111 -15.58 -17.54 -10.86
C VAL A 111 -14.67 -17.98 -12.01
N GLU A 112 -15.20 -18.75 -12.95
CA GLU A 112 -14.46 -19.32 -14.09
C GLU A 112 -14.02 -18.23 -15.08
N GLU A 113 -14.88 -17.24 -15.32
CA GLU A 113 -14.59 -16.12 -16.21
C GLU A 113 -13.57 -15.18 -15.57
N VAL A 114 -13.69 -14.90 -14.27
CA VAL A 114 -12.72 -14.09 -13.54
C VAL A 114 -11.36 -14.79 -13.49
N ALA A 115 -11.31 -16.12 -13.30
CA ALA A 115 -10.05 -16.85 -13.30
C ALA A 115 -9.31 -16.77 -14.66
N SER A 116 -10.04 -16.63 -15.76
CA SER A 116 -9.49 -16.70 -17.13
C SER A 116 -9.33 -15.35 -17.84
N GLN A 117 -10.11 -14.33 -17.51
CA GLN A 117 -10.17 -13.07 -18.25
C GLN A 117 -9.52 -11.91 -17.47
N PRO A 118 -8.42 -11.30 -17.97
CA PRO A 118 -7.73 -10.20 -17.27
C PRO A 118 -8.59 -8.97 -16.98
N TYR A 119 -9.51 -8.62 -17.89
CA TYR A 119 -10.40 -7.47 -17.69
C TYR A 119 -11.36 -7.68 -16.50
N LEU A 120 -11.86 -8.91 -16.32
CA LEU A 120 -12.71 -9.27 -15.17
C LEU A 120 -11.91 -9.38 -13.88
N GLN A 121 -10.65 -9.81 -13.95
CA GLN A 121 -9.74 -9.75 -12.79
C GLN A 121 -9.54 -8.32 -12.31
N GLN A 122 -9.34 -7.39 -13.24
CA GLN A 122 -9.24 -5.96 -12.92
C GLN A 122 -10.56 -5.44 -12.31
N THR A 123 -11.71 -5.80 -12.89
CA THR A 123 -13.03 -5.45 -12.32
C THR A 123 -13.16 -5.94 -10.89
N LEU A 124 -12.84 -7.21 -10.62
CA LEU A 124 -12.87 -7.79 -9.29
C LEU A 124 -11.97 -7.01 -8.32
N CYS A 125 -10.72 -6.71 -8.73
CA CYS A 125 -9.79 -5.98 -7.88
C CYS A 125 -10.32 -4.57 -7.55
N LEU A 126 -10.84 -3.84 -8.54
CA LEU A 126 -11.42 -2.52 -8.34
C LEU A 126 -12.65 -2.56 -7.43
N LEU A 127 -13.50 -3.59 -7.58
CA LEU A 127 -14.65 -3.78 -6.70
C LEU A 127 -14.23 -4.09 -5.27
N LEU A 128 -13.23 -4.95 -5.06
CA LEU A 128 -12.72 -5.25 -3.72
C LEU A 128 -12.20 -4.00 -3.01
N LEU A 129 -11.39 -3.20 -3.69
CA LEU A 129 -10.87 -1.93 -3.16
C LEU A 129 -12.00 -0.92 -2.88
N LEU A 130 -13.01 -0.86 -3.74
CA LEU A 130 -14.15 0.04 -3.54
C LEU A 130 -15.02 -0.41 -2.35
N LEU A 131 -15.27 -1.72 -2.22
CA LEU A 131 -16.05 -2.29 -1.13
C LEU A 131 -15.34 -2.17 0.22
N GLU A 132 -14.00 -2.22 0.22
CA GLU A 132 -13.18 -1.98 1.41
C GLU A 132 -13.41 -0.58 2.00
N ILE A 133 -13.52 0.47 1.16
CA ILE A 133 -13.83 1.84 1.63
C ILE A 133 -15.15 1.87 2.41
N PHE A 134 -16.10 1.03 2.01
CA PHE A 134 -17.43 0.96 2.59
C PHE A 134 -17.64 -0.25 3.51
N ILE A 135 -16.56 -0.84 4.05
CA ILE A 135 -16.61 -2.12 4.75
C ILE A 135 -17.66 -2.17 5.87
N GLN A 136 -17.87 -1.07 6.61
CA GLN A 136 -18.83 -1.00 7.70
C GLN A 136 -20.29 -0.91 7.25
N MET A 137 -20.54 -0.56 5.98
CA MET A 137 -21.87 -0.42 5.38
C MET A 137 -22.24 -1.62 4.49
N LEU A 138 -21.38 -2.63 4.40
CA LEU A 138 -21.64 -3.80 3.58
C LEU A 138 -22.80 -4.63 4.15
N GLU A 139 -23.74 -4.96 3.27
CA GLU A 139 -24.84 -5.83 3.65
C GLU A 139 -24.35 -7.27 3.91
N PRO A 140 -24.96 -7.98 4.89
CA PRO A 140 -24.64 -9.37 5.20
C PRO A 140 -24.58 -10.31 3.98
N GLN A 141 -25.52 -10.16 3.04
CA GLN A 141 -25.60 -11.01 1.86
C GLN A 141 -24.46 -10.77 0.88
N LEU A 142 -24.08 -9.50 0.69
CA LEU A 142 -22.96 -9.15 -0.16
C LEU A 142 -21.64 -9.69 0.42
N LEU A 143 -21.45 -9.62 1.74
CA LEU A 143 -20.29 -10.26 2.40
C LEU A 143 -20.23 -11.77 2.13
N ILE A 144 -21.35 -12.49 2.28
CA ILE A 144 -21.40 -13.93 1.99
C ILE A 144 -20.98 -14.22 0.54
N GLN A 145 -21.47 -13.42 -0.41
CA GLN A 145 -21.12 -13.55 -1.82
C GLN A 145 -19.62 -13.28 -2.07
N ILE A 146 -19.06 -12.25 -1.43
CA ILE A 146 -17.64 -11.91 -1.56
C ILE A 146 -16.76 -13.07 -1.11
N PHE A 147 -16.99 -13.56 0.11
CA PHE A 147 -16.21 -14.66 0.66
C PHE A 147 -16.39 -15.96 -0.13
N THR A 148 -17.58 -16.21 -0.67
CA THR A 148 -17.84 -17.40 -1.48
C THR A 148 -17.09 -17.35 -2.80
N LEU A 149 -17.11 -16.21 -3.49
CA LEU A 149 -16.38 -16.01 -4.73
C LEU A 149 -14.86 -16.10 -4.49
N GLN A 150 -14.32 -15.39 -3.49
CA GLN A 150 -12.89 -15.42 -3.18
C GLN A 150 -12.40 -16.83 -2.80
N THR A 151 -13.17 -17.58 -1.99
CA THR A 151 -12.81 -18.96 -1.63
C THR A 151 -12.73 -19.85 -2.86
N SER A 152 -13.70 -19.73 -3.77
CA SER A 152 -13.76 -20.53 -5.00
C SER A 152 -12.65 -20.12 -5.97
N LEU A 153 -12.38 -18.82 -6.08
CA LEU A 153 -11.34 -18.29 -6.96
C LEU A 153 -9.94 -18.70 -6.50
N LEU A 154 -9.68 -18.73 -5.19
CA LEU A 154 -8.39 -19.16 -4.65
C LEU A 154 -8.06 -20.62 -5.00
N GLN A 155 -9.07 -21.49 -5.07
CA GLN A 155 -8.91 -22.90 -5.52
C GLN A 155 -8.48 -23.01 -6.99
N MET A 156 -8.75 -21.97 -7.79
CA MET A 156 -8.38 -21.89 -9.20
C MET A 156 -6.97 -21.32 -9.42
N ASN A 157 -6.21 -21.03 -8.35
CA ASN A 157 -4.88 -20.41 -8.39
C ASN A 157 -4.86 -19.11 -9.21
N PRO A 158 -5.53 -18.05 -8.75
CA PRO A 158 -5.63 -16.81 -9.50
C PRO A 158 -4.26 -16.10 -9.51
N PRO A 159 -4.04 -15.17 -10.46
CA PRO A 159 -2.79 -14.41 -10.54
C PRO A 159 -2.51 -13.61 -9.26
N ASP A 160 -1.22 -13.32 -9.01
CA ASP A 160 -0.78 -12.64 -7.78
C ASP A 160 -1.52 -11.33 -7.50
N HIS A 161 -1.80 -10.51 -8.52
CA HIS A 161 -2.50 -9.22 -8.32
C HIS A 161 -3.92 -9.40 -7.75
N VAL A 162 -4.60 -10.51 -8.08
CA VAL A 162 -5.93 -10.84 -7.53
C VAL A 162 -5.81 -11.27 -6.07
N ASN A 163 -4.79 -12.07 -5.75
CA ASN A 163 -4.49 -12.48 -4.38
C ASN A 163 -4.15 -11.27 -3.51
N LEU A 164 -3.38 -10.31 -4.03
CA LEU A 164 -3.04 -9.08 -3.34
C LEU A 164 -4.26 -8.21 -3.05
N ALA A 165 -5.14 -8.00 -4.04
CA ALA A 165 -6.39 -7.26 -3.81
C ALA A 165 -7.32 -7.98 -2.81
N SER A 166 -7.31 -9.31 -2.81
CA SER A 166 -8.05 -10.10 -1.81
C SER A 166 -7.45 -9.90 -0.41
N LEU A 167 -6.12 -9.93 -0.27
CA LEU A 167 -5.44 -9.69 1.00
C LEU A 167 -5.71 -8.30 1.57
N GLU A 168 -5.72 -7.27 0.72
CA GLU A 168 -6.03 -5.90 1.13
C GLU A 168 -7.46 -5.82 1.70
N PHE A 169 -8.45 -6.38 1.00
CA PHE A 169 -9.82 -6.48 1.52
C PHE A 169 -9.89 -7.27 2.83
N LEU A 170 -9.21 -8.43 2.93
CA LEU A 170 -9.20 -9.27 4.13
C LEU A 170 -8.57 -8.57 5.34
N SER A 171 -7.54 -7.75 5.13
CA SER A 171 -6.91 -6.97 6.21
C SER A 171 -7.90 -6.04 6.90
N SER A 172 -8.83 -5.45 6.14
CA SER A 172 -9.85 -4.52 6.62
C SER A 172 -11.06 -5.21 7.27
N MET A 173 -11.15 -6.54 7.24
CA MET A 173 -12.24 -7.31 7.86
C MET A 173 -12.18 -7.37 9.39
N GLY A 174 -11.14 -6.82 10.02
CA GLY A 174 -11.11 -6.62 11.47
C GLY A 174 -12.08 -5.51 11.93
N LYS A 175 -12.28 -4.49 11.08
CA LYS A 175 -13.07 -3.28 11.38
C LYS A 175 -14.56 -3.51 11.58
N PRO A 176 -15.29 -4.23 10.69
CA PRO A 176 -16.73 -4.39 10.82
C PRO A 176 -17.11 -5.41 11.90
N PHE A 177 -18.22 -5.16 12.58
CA PHE A 177 -18.87 -6.19 13.40
C PHE A 177 -19.64 -7.16 12.50
N ILE A 178 -19.35 -8.46 12.59
CA ILE A 178 -20.04 -9.48 11.76
C ILE A 178 -21.27 -9.98 12.53
N PRO A 179 -22.50 -9.80 12.01
CA PRO A 179 -23.71 -10.25 12.70
C PRO A 179 -23.75 -11.77 12.94
N LEU A 180 -24.21 -12.20 14.11
CA LEU A 180 -24.25 -13.61 14.53
C LEU A 180 -24.95 -14.54 13.51
N VAL A 181 -25.98 -14.04 12.83
CA VAL A 181 -26.77 -14.77 11.83
C VAL A 181 -25.92 -15.26 10.65
N ILE A 182 -24.88 -14.50 10.27
CA ILE A 182 -24.03 -14.82 9.12
C ILE A 182 -22.64 -15.33 9.51
N GLN A 183 -22.26 -15.25 10.79
CA GLN A 183 -20.95 -15.68 11.26
C GLN A 183 -20.64 -17.14 10.90
N GLY A 184 -21.61 -18.05 11.04
CA GLY A 184 -21.41 -19.46 10.68
C GLY A 184 -21.04 -19.71 9.21
N GLN A 185 -21.37 -18.77 8.31
CA GLN A 185 -21.03 -18.86 6.89
C GLN A 185 -19.74 -18.10 6.54
N ILE A 186 -19.51 -16.95 7.17
CA ILE A 186 -18.40 -16.05 6.85
C ILE A 186 -17.12 -16.45 7.58
N LEU A 187 -17.20 -16.71 8.89
CA LEU A 187 -16.00 -16.88 9.71
C LEU A 187 -15.13 -18.08 9.28
N PRO A 188 -15.70 -19.27 8.97
CA PRO A 188 -14.89 -20.37 8.47
C PRO A 188 -14.23 -20.08 7.12
N LYS A 189 -14.91 -19.31 6.24
CA LYS A 189 -14.35 -18.89 4.93
C LYS A 189 -13.22 -17.89 5.12
N LEU A 190 -13.40 -16.90 5.98
CA LEU A 190 -12.38 -15.91 6.34
C LEU A 190 -11.12 -16.60 6.89
N ALA A 191 -11.27 -17.50 7.87
CA ALA A 191 -10.16 -18.28 8.40
C ALA A 191 -9.51 -19.15 7.32
N GLY A 192 -10.30 -19.84 6.50
CA GLY A 192 -9.80 -20.68 5.41
C GLY A 192 -9.01 -19.91 4.34
N LEU A 193 -9.42 -18.69 4.01
CA LEU A 193 -8.69 -17.81 3.10
C LEU A 193 -7.33 -17.41 3.67
N PHE A 194 -7.28 -16.94 4.94
CA PHE A 194 -6.02 -16.62 5.59
C PHE A 194 -5.10 -17.82 5.69
N VAL A 195 -5.61 -18.99 6.07
CA VAL A 195 -4.82 -20.24 6.13
C VAL A 195 -4.16 -20.54 4.78
N SER A 196 -4.94 -20.44 3.70
CA SER A 196 -4.48 -20.74 2.35
C SER A 196 -3.43 -19.73 1.87
N LEU A 197 -3.65 -18.43 2.11
CA LEU A 197 -2.74 -17.36 1.69
C LEU A 197 -1.45 -17.32 2.53
N LEU A 198 -1.54 -17.58 3.84
CA LEU A 198 -0.37 -17.72 4.73
C LEU A 198 0.46 -18.97 4.41
N ALA A 199 -0.15 -20.00 3.83
CA ALA A 199 0.55 -21.20 3.34
C ALA A 199 1.11 -21.03 1.91
N SER A 200 0.94 -19.87 1.28
CA SER A 200 1.44 -19.63 -0.07
C SER A 200 2.96 -19.83 -0.17
N SER A 201 3.38 -20.47 -1.25
CA SER A 201 4.80 -20.65 -1.57
C SER A 201 5.43 -19.41 -2.20
N THR A 202 4.62 -18.53 -2.79
CA THR A 202 5.07 -17.28 -3.38
C THR A 202 5.43 -16.30 -2.26
N TRP A 203 6.70 -15.90 -2.21
CA TRP A 203 7.21 -14.99 -1.16
C TRP A 203 6.40 -13.68 -1.08
N LEU A 204 6.04 -13.09 -2.22
CA LEU A 204 5.27 -11.85 -2.28
C LEU A 204 3.91 -11.98 -1.60
N ILE A 205 3.15 -13.02 -1.96
CA ILE A 205 1.83 -13.30 -1.37
C ILE A 205 1.98 -13.64 0.11
N HIS A 206 2.99 -14.44 0.48
CA HIS A 206 3.23 -14.80 1.87
C HIS A 206 3.54 -13.57 2.74
N GLN A 207 4.37 -12.64 2.25
CA GLN A 207 4.70 -11.40 2.97
C GLN A 207 3.46 -10.53 3.18
N HIS A 208 2.69 -10.28 2.12
CA HIS A 208 1.45 -9.50 2.23
C HIS A 208 0.38 -10.22 3.08
N ALA A 209 0.36 -11.56 3.09
CA ALA A 209 -0.53 -12.32 3.95
C ALA A 209 -0.18 -12.15 5.44
N LEU A 210 1.11 -12.08 5.79
CA LEU A 210 1.54 -11.80 7.16
C LEU A 210 1.15 -10.38 7.60
N GLU A 211 1.33 -9.39 6.74
CA GLU A 211 0.93 -7.99 6.99
C GLU A 211 -0.59 -7.88 7.16
N ALA A 212 -1.36 -8.39 6.19
CA ALA A 212 -2.82 -8.37 6.23
C ALA A 212 -3.38 -9.12 7.44
N PHE A 213 -2.81 -10.28 7.78
CA PHE A 213 -3.22 -11.04 8.96
C PHE A 213 -2.92 -10.30 10.26
N THR A 214 -1.76 -9.64 10.35
CA THR A 214 -1.39 -8.86 11.54
C THR A 214 -2.38 -7.72 11.75
N GLN A 215 -2.68 -6.95 10.70
CA GLN A 215 -3.66 -5.87 10.77
C GLN A 215 -5.06 -6.38 11.13
N PHE A 216 -5.50 -7.48 10.52
CA PHE A 216 -6.76 -8.12 10.87
C PHE A 216 -6.81 -8.53 12.36
N ALA A 217 -5.75 -9.18 12.85
CA ALA A 217 -5.69 -9.66 14.23
C ALA A 217 -5.65 -8.53 15.27
N GLU A 218 -5.10 -7.37 14.91
CA GLU A 218 -5.08 -6.18 15.76
C GLU A 218 -6.45 -5.48 15.85
N GLU A 219 -7.23 -5.50 14.78
CA GLU A 219 -8.49 -4.77 14.69
C GLU A 219 -9.74 -5.62 14.97
N THR A 220 -9.65 -6.95 14.84
CA THR A 220 -10.83 -7.83 14.91
C THR A 220 -11.44 -7.96 16.30
N SER A 221 -12.78 -7.89 16.36
CA SER A 221 -13.56 -8.23 17.56
C SER A 221 -13.81 -9.73 17.73
N HIS A 222 -13.39 -10.55 16.76
CA HIS A 222 -13.56 -12.00 16.75
C HIS A 222 -12.24 -12.72 17.06
N GLU A 223 -11.71 -12.52 18.28
CA GLU A 223 -10.40 -13.04 18.70
C GLU A 223 -10.25 -14.57 18.53
N ASP A 224 -11.34 -15.32 18.68
CA ASP A 224 -11.37 -16.78 18.50
C ASP A 224 -10.97 -17.23 17.07
N LEU A 225 -10.97 -16.32 16.09
CA LEU A 225 -10.54 -16.61 14.72
C LEU A 225 -9.04 -16.59 14.52
N VAL A 226 -8.32 -15.78 15.31
CA VAL A 226 -6.86 -15.66 15.20
C VAL A 226 -6.16 -17.02 15.31
N PRO A 227 -6.46 -17.88 16.31
CA PRO A 227 -5.85 -19.22 16.37
C PRO A 227 -6.33 -20.14 15.23
N GLN A 228 -7.56 -19.95 14.74
CA GLN A 228 -8.09 -20.69 13.58
C GLN A 228 -7.42 -20.28 12.27
N CYS A 229 -6.79 -19.12 12.17
CA CYS A 229 -5.99 -18.79 10.99
C CYS A 229 -4.61 -19.50 11.00
N LEU A 230 -4.17 -20.00 12.16
CA LEU A 230 -2.83 -20.49 12.41
C LEU A 230 -2.80 -22.00 12.70
N HIS A 231 -3.33 -22.80 11.77
CA HIS A 231 -3.44 -24.25 11.96
C HIS A 231 -2.09 -25.00 11.98
N SER A 232 -1.06 -24.48 11.33
CA SER A 232 0.25 -25.13 11.24
C SER A 232 1.28 -24.48 12.16
N GLU A 233 2.12 -25.29 12.80
CA GLU A 233 3.21 -24.80 13.65
C GLU A 233 4.25 -23.99 12.85
N GLU A 234 4.45 -24.35 11.58
CA GLU A 234 5.28 -23.58 10.66
C GLU A 234 4.73 -22.16 10.44
N THR A 235 3.44 -22.03 10.15
CA THR A 235 2.77 -20.73 9.96
C THR A 235 2.81 -19.89 11.24
N LYS A 236 2.55 -20.50 12.41
CA LYS A 236 2.67 -19.82 13.71
C LYS A 236 4.07 -19.25 13.91
N ASN A 237 5.10 -20.06 13.70
CA ASN A 237 6.49 -19.64 13.87
C ASN A 237 6.85 -18.49 12.93
N LYS A 238 6.39 -18.53 11.67
CA LYS A 238 6.61 -17.44 10.69
C LYS A 238 5.93 -16.15 11.12
N VAL A 239 4.68 -16.21 11.60
CA VAL A 239 3.95 -15.04 12.13
C VAL A 239 4.65 -14.48 13.37
N VAL A 240 5.04 -15.32 14.33
CA VAL A 240 5.77 -14.88 15.53
C VAL A 240 7.10 -14.22 15.16
N CYS A 241 7.86 -14.80 14.21
CA CYS A 241 9.09 -14.22 13.71
C CYS A 241 8.85 -12.88 13.01
N PHE A 242 7.78 -12.75 12.25
CA PHE A 242 7.41 -11.49 11.59
C PHE A 242 7.12 -10.40 12.64
N LEU A 243 6.25 -10.67 13.60
CA LEU A 243 5.92 -9.71 14.68
C LEU A 243 7.15 -9.29 15.49
N ALA A 244 8.07 -10.22 15.78
CA ALA A 244 9.33 -9.91 16.45
C ALA A 244 10.21 -8.95 15.63
N LYS A 245 10.28 -9.13 14.31
CA LYS A 245 11.02 -8.23 13.40
C LYS A 245 10.35 -6.87 13.26
N THR A 246 9.03 -6.83 13.11
CA THR A 246 8.28 -5.57 12.96
C THR A 246 8.41 -4.69 14.21
N ARG A 247 8.37 -5.29 15.41
CA ARG A 247 8.64 -4.57 16.66
C ARG A 247 10.04 -3.97 16.72
N GLN A 248 11.07 -4.71 16.30
CA GLN A 248 12.44 -4.19 16.23
C GLN A 248 12.55 -2.99 15.27
N VAL A 249 11.91 -3.08 14.10
CA VAL A 249 11.91 -1.98 13.10
C VAL A 249 11.17 -0.75 13.64
N GLU A 250 10.01 -0.91 14.27
CA GLU A 250 9.29 0.19 14.90
C GLU A 250 10.07 0.85 16.04
N GLU A 251 10.74 0.06 16.88
CA GLU A 251 11.56 0.58 17.97
C GLU A 251 12.74 1.39 17.41
N THR A 252 13.42 0.90 16.37
CA THR A 252 14.47 1.66 15.69
C THR A 252 13.95 2.93 15.02
N ALA A 253 12.79 2.88 14.37
CA ALA A 253 12.19 4.05 13.72
C ALA A 253 11.73 5.11 14.73
N LYS A 254 11.14 4.69 15.86
CA LYS A 254 10.76 5.59 16.97
C LYS A 254 12.02 6.20 17.61
N GLN A 255 13.10 5.45 17.72
CA GLN A 255 14.37 5.94 18.25
C GLN A 255 15.05 6.93 17.28
N GLU A 256 15.02 6.67 15.97
CA GLU A 256 15.51 7.60 14.94
C GLU A 256 14.65 8.87 14.86
N GLN A 257 13.32 8.74 14.96
CA GLN A 257 12.41 9.89 14.98
C GLN A 257 12.60 10.74 16.26
N ALA A 258 12.87 10.11 17.41
CA ALA A 258 13.23 10.81 18.64
C ALA A 258 14.60 11.52 18.53
N LEU A 259 15.59 10.89 17.88
CA LEU A 259 16.89 11.50 17.61
C LEU A 259 16.77 12.69 16.63
N LEU A 260 15.93 12.59 15.61
CA LEU A 260 15.64 13.69 14.69
C LEU A 260 14.91 14.84 15.38
N LYS A 261 13.90 14.55 16.22
CA LYS A 261 13.21 15.58 17.03
C LYS A 261 14.14 16.27 18.03
N ALA A 262 15.01 15.52 18.69
CA ALA A 262 16.02 16.07 19.61
C ALA A 262 17.06 16.93 18.87
N SER A 263 17.41 16.56 17.65
CA SER A 263 18.31 17.34 16.79
C SER A 263 17.65 18.62 16.28
N LEU A 264 16.35 18.60 15.98
CA LEU A 264 15.58 19.78 15.58
C LEU A 264 15.45 20.78 16.74
N LEU A 265 15.10 20.30 17.95
CA LEU A 265 14.97 21.14 19.15
C LEU A 265 16.30 21.78 19.58
N LYS A 266 17.43 21.09 19.37
CA LYS A 266 18.77 21.68 19.55
C LYS A 266 19.06 22.79 18.55
N MET A 267 18.55 22.69 17.32
CA MET A 267 18.74 23.70 16.28
C MET A 267 17.87 24.95 16.52
N GLU A 268 16.70 24.79 17.14
CA GLU A 268 15.83 25.91 17.57
C GLU A 268 16.42 26.65 18.79
N ALA A 269 17.10 25.95 19.70
CA ALA A 269 17.78 26.58 20.85
C ALA A 269 19.02 27.41 20.46
N ASP A 270 19.68 27.08 19.34
CA ASP A 270 20.81 27.84 18.78
C ASP A 270 20.36 28.96 17.81
N GLY A 271 19.05 29.14 17.59
CA GLY A 271 18.46 30.01 16.58
C GLY A 271 18.24 31.48 16.96
N GLU A 272 18.60 31.92 18.18
CA GLU A 272 18.51 33.33 18.59
C GLU A 272 19.83 34.10 18.39
N ARG A 273 20.47 33.95 17.22
CA ARG A 273 21.42 34.96 16.71
C ARG A 273 21.75 34.71 15.24
N ASN A 274 20.94 35.28 14.34
CA ASN A 274 21.38 36.21 13.30
C ASN A 274 20.34 36.35 12.18
N SER A 275 20.19 37.61 11.78
CA SER A 275 19.23 38.19 10.86
C SER A 275 19.35 37.74 9.39
N ALA A 276 18.19 37.78 8.71
CA ALA A 276 17.94 38.10 7.31
C ALA A 276 18.80 37.43 6.22
N LEU A 277 18.18 36.57 5.39
CA LEU A 277 18.50 36.44 3.96
C LEU A 277 17.43 35.64 3.20
N GLU A 278 17.20 36.09 1.97
CA GLU A 278 16.25 35.69 0.91
C GLU A 278 16.13 34.17 0.60
N PRO A 279 15.05 33.75 -0.09
CA PRO A 279 14.83 32.35 -0.44
C PRO A 279 15.87 31.86 -1.46
N LEU A 280 16.74 30.96 -1.00
CA LEU A 280 17.81 30.36 -1.79
C LEU A 280 17.26 29.43 -2.87
N ALA A 281 17.53 29.82 -4.12
CA ALA A 281 17.40 29.02 -5.32
C ALA A 281 18.14 27.66 -5.22
N LYS A 282 17.57 26.67 -5.93
CA LYS A 282 18.10 25.33 -6.21
C LYS A 282 19.64 25.30 -6.27
N ARG A 283 20.29 24.57 -5.36
CA ARG A 283 21.72 24.25 -5.50
C ARG A 283 21.91 22.89 -6.13
N ALA A 284 22.69 22.90 -7.22
CA ALA A 284 23.30 21.75 -7.86
C ALA A 284 24.12 20.89 -6.88
N CYS A 285 24.30 19.62 -7.23
CA CYS A 285 25.04 18.59 -6.50
C CYS A 285 26.21 19.14 -5.66
N ARG A 286 26.15 18.92 -4.34
CA ARG A 286 27.26 19.21 -3.42
C ARG A 286 28.43 18.29 -3.74
N SER A 287 29.59 18.88 -4.04
CA SER A 287 30.87 18.17 -4.03
C SER A 287 31.13 17.57 -2.64
N PRO A 288 31.75 16.38 -2.53
CA PRO A 288 32.05 15.75 -1.24
C PRO A 288 32.90 16.68 -0.36
N CYS A 289 32.47 16.92 0.89
CA CYS A 289 33.18 17.81 1.80
C CYS A 289 34.17 17.03 2.68
N GLU A 290 35.23 17.70 3.16
CA GLU A 290 36.29 17.09 4.00
C GLU A 290 35.73 16.29 5.20
N ARG A 291 34.60 16.74 5.77
CA ARG A 291 33.93 16.05 6.88
C ARG A 291 33.42 14.66 6.50
N GLN A 292 32.96 14.47 5.27
CA GLN A 292 32.48 13.17 4.78
C GLN A 292 33.64 12.19 4.60
N TYR A 293 34.80 12.66 4.13
CA TYR A 293 36.01 11.85 4.08
C TYR A 293 36.47 11.45 5.49
N LYS A 294 36.48 12.39 6.44
CA LYS A 294 36.82 12.11 7.85
C LYS A 294 35.88 11.07 8.47
N ALA A 295 34.57 11.25 8.35
CA ALA A 295 33.58 10.31 8.87
C ALA A 295 33.71 8.91 8.26
N ALA A 296 33.95 8.81 6.94
CA ALA A 296 34.18 7.54 6.28
C ALA A 296 35.47 6.85 6.76
N THR A 297 36.56 7.61 6.96
CA THR A 297 37.82 7.05 7.48
C THR A 297 37.71 6.59 8.93
N GLU A 298 36.98 7.31 9.78
CA GLU A 298 36.73 6.92 11.17
C GLU A 298 35.89 5.64 11.25
N THR A 299 34.91 5.50 10.36
CA THR A 299 34.08 4.28 10.28
C THR A 299 34.93 3.06 9.91
N VAL A 300 35.82 3.19 8.92
CA VAL A 300 36.73 2.11 8.52
C VAL A 300 37.71 1.76 9.65
N ALA A 301 38.25 2.76 10.35
CA ALA A 301 39.13 2.55 11.49
C ALA A 301 38.42 1.81 12.64
N GLY A 302 37.18 2.19 12.96
CA GLY A 302 36.36 1.51 13.96
C GLY A 302 36.04 0.06 13.60
N ALA A 303 35.73 -0.22 12.33
CA ALA A 303 35.48 -1.58 11.87
C ALA A 303 36.72 -2.49 11.95
N LEU A 304 37.91 -1.96 11.62
CA LEU A 304 39.17 -2.69 11.76
C LEU A 304 39.49 -3.01 13.23
N GLU A 305 39.23 -2.08 14.15
CA GLU A 305 39.46 -2.32 15.58
C GLU A 305 38.47 -3.35 16.15
N ALA A 306 37.22 -3.33 15.70
CA ALA A 306 36.24 -4.37 16.05
C ALA A 306 36.67 -5.76 15.56
N MET A 307 37.19 -5.86 14.32
CA MET A 307 37.74 -7.11 13.80
C MET A 307 38.96 -7.58 14.60
N ARG A 308 39.84 -6.67 15.03
CA ARG A 308 40.98 -6.99 15.90
C ARG A 308 40.53 -7.54 17.25
N LEU A 309 39.49 -6.97 17.85
CA LEU A 309 38.92 -7.47 19.11
C LEU A 309 38.29 -8.85 18.94
N LEU A 310 37.67 -9.15 17.79
CA LEU A 310 37.12 -10.48 17.49
C LEU A 310 38.24 -11.53 17.31
N LEU A 311 39.36 -11.16 16.70
CA LEU A 311 40.54 -12.02 16.56
C LEU A 311 41.22 -12.35 17.89
N GLN A 312 41.11 -11.47 18.89
CA GLN A 312 41.59 -11.76 20.25
C GLN A 312 40.69 -12.73 21.02
N LYS A 313 39.41 -12.88 20.61
CA LYS A 313 38.40 -13.68 21.30
C LYS A 313 38.26 -15.11 20.77
N GLY A 314 38.90 -15.48 19.65
CA GLY A 314 38.78 -16.83 19.08
C GLY A 314 39.67 -17.09 17.87
N GLN A 315 39.65 -18.32 17.35
CA GLN A 315 40.41 -18.68 16.16
C GLN A 315 39.82 -18.01 14.89
N PRO A 316 40.67 -17.44 14.01
CA PRO A 316 40.21 -16.79 12.79
C PRO A 316 39.60 -17.80 11.80
N PRO A 317 38.48 -17.46 11.13
CA PRO A 317 37.96 -18.25 10.03
C PRO A 317 38.93 -18.33 8.84
N ALA A 318 38.98 -19.48 8.16
CA ALA A 318 39.92 -19.72 7.05
C ALA A 318 39.78 -18.74 5.86
N TRP A 319 38.59 -18.16 5.67
CA TRP A 319 38.31 -17.19 4.60
C TRP A 319 38.74 -15.75 4.94
N LEU A 320 39.03 -15.47 6.20
CA LEU A 320 39.30 -14.10 6.68
C LEU A 320 40.62 -13.55 6.11
N ALA A 321 41.63 -14.40 5.94
CA ALA A 321 42.91 -14.02 5.36
C ALA A 321 42.75 -13.49 3.92
N GLY A 322 42.01 -14.21 3.06
CA GLY A 322 41.75 -13.77 1.69
C GLY A 322 40.95 -12.46 1.63
N LYS A 323 39.99 -12.26 2.54
CA LYS A 323 39.25 -11.00 2.62
C LYS A 323 40.08 -9.81 3.10
N LEU A 324 41.08 -10.05 3.95
CA LEU A 324 42.02 -9.00 4.36
C LEU A 324 42.96 -8.61 3.21
N GLU A 325 43.37 -9.55 2.37
CA GLU A 325 44.16 -9.27 1.15
C GLU A 325 43.36 -8.48 0.11
N ASP A 326 42.07 -8.82 -0.10
CA ASP A 326 41.16 -8.04 -0.95
C ASP A 326 41.03 -6.59 -0.46
N LEU A 327 40.84 -6.41 0.86
CA LEU A 327 40.74 -5.08 1.49
C LEU A 327 42.04 -4.30 1.42
N GLN A 328 43.18 -4.96 1.59
CA GLN A 328 44.49 -4.35 1.44
C GLN A 328 44.69 -3.85 -0.01
N THR A 329 44.27 -4.64 -1.00
CA THR A 329 44.32 -4.25 -2.41
C THR A 329 43.42 -3.05 -2.68
N ALA A 330 42.19 -3.05 -2.19
CA ALA A 330 41.27 -1.92 -2.32
C ALA A 330 41.81 -0.63 -1.67
N LEU A 331 42.45 -0.74 -0.49
CA LEU A 331 43.11 0.39 0.18
C LEU A 331 44.31 0.92 -0.61
N THR A 332 45.09 0.05 -1.26
CA THR A 332 46.21 0.50 -2.11
C THR A 332 45.72 1.25 -3.34
N VAL A 333 44.63 0.79 -3.98
CA VAL A 333 43.99 1.49 -5.11
C VAL A 333 43.48 2.86 -4.65
N LEU A 334 42.77 2.93 -3.52
CA LEU A 334 42.24 4.17 -2.97
C LEU A 334 43.36 5.18 -2.62
N LYS A 335 44.47 4.69 -2.05
CA LYS A 335 45.66 5.51 -1.75
C LYS A 335 46.35 6.04 -3.00
N ASN A 336 46.38 5.25 -4.08
CA ASN A 336 46.97 5.69 -5.35
C ASN A 336 46.10 6.74 -6.04
N SER A 337 44.77 6.59 -5.99
CA SER A 337 43.82 7.58 -6.50
C SER A 337 43.90 8.91 -5.75
N ALA A 338 44.13 8.89 -4.43
CA ALA A 338 44.31 10.09 -3.61
C ALA A 338 45.66 10.81 -3.81
N LYS A 339 46.64 10.18 -4.49
CA LYS A 339 47.95 10.78 -4.82
C LYS A 339 48.02 11.36 -6.24
N GLN A 340 47.05 11.05 -7.10
CA GLN A 340 46.96 11.52 -8.49
C GLN A 340 46.02 12.73 -8.66
N SER A 341 45.37 13.19 -7.59
CA SER A 341 44.58 14.44 -7.53
C SER A 341 45.37 15.57 -6.90
#